data_AF-A0A9J6EDH9-F1
#
_entry.id   AF-A0A9J6EDH9-F1
#
_cell.length_a   1.000
_cell.length_b   1.000
_cell.length_c   1.000
_cell.angle_alpha   90.00
_cell.angle_beta   90.00
_cell.angle_gamma   90.00
#
_symmetry.space_group_name_H-M   'P 1'
#
loop_
_entity.id
_entity.type
_entity.pdbx_description
1 polymer ?
#
loop_
_entity_poly.entity_id
_entity_poly.type
_entity_poly.pdbx_seq_one_letter_code
_entity_poly.pdbx_strand_id
1 'polypeptide(L)'
;MPRGNYCAETVKEKVEILREVDQGKSSKYEIARKHSISPSMLSTYVRNRTAIENTYEAEDFGGSRKRLRTAKFPELESALIIWVKEMRAQSIALSGPIIMAKAANFALRH
;
A
#
# COMPACT_ATOMS: atom_id res chain seq x y z
N MET A 1 -24.20 -8.61 17.20
CA MET A 1 -22.76 -8.85 17.40
C MET A 1 -21.99 -7.62 16.92
N PRO A 2 -21.27 -6.88 17.78
CA PRO A 2 -20.41 -5.80 17.32
C PRO A 2 -19.30 -6.40 16.44
N ARG A 3 -19.21 -5.97 15.19
CA ARG A 3 -18.16 -6.38 14.26
C ARG A 3 -16.83 -5.82 14.80
N GLY A 4 -15.85 -6.69 15.02
CA GLY A 4 -14.55 -6.31 15.58
C GLY A 4 -13.98 -5.08 14.88
N ASN A 5 -13.42 -4.17 15.66
CA ASN A 5 -12.89 -2.90 15.21
C ASN A 5 -11.90 -3.11 14.05
N TYR A 6 -12.34 -2.84 12.83
CA TYR A 6 -11.43 -2.73 11.68
C TYR A 6 -10.68 -1.42 11.80
N CYS A 7 -9.52 -1.47 12.45
CA CYS A 7 -8.60 -0.36 12.38
C CYS A 7 -7.92 -0.39 11.00
N ALA A 8 -7.82 0.76 10.36
CA ALA A 8 -7.17 0.88 9.07
C ALA A 8 -5.73 1.35 9.34
N GLU A 9 -4.84 0.42 9.73
CA GLU A 9 -3.44 0.74 10.02
C GLU A 9 -2.64 0.91 8.72
N THR A 10 -1.70 1.84 8.78
CA THR A 10 -0.73 2.12 7.72
C THR A 10 0.31 1.00 7.62
N VAL A 11 1.00 0.91 6.48
CA VAL A 11 2.10 -0.06 6.29
C VAL A 11 3.20 0.17 7.33
N LYS A 12 3.50 1.43 7.66
CA LYS A 12 4.48 1.78 8.70
C LYS A 12 4.10 1.20 10.07
N GLU A 13 2.86 1.39 10.50
CA GLU A 13 2.37 0.84 11.78
C GLU A 13 2.43 -0.69 11.79
N LYS A 14 2.07 -1.35 10.68
CA LYS A 14 2.15 -2.81 10.56
C LYS A 14 3.58 -3.33 10.68
N VAL A 15 4.56 -2.64 10.09
CA VAL A 15 5.99 -2.99 10.22
C VAL A 15 6.45 -2.82 11.66
N GLU A 16 6.05 -1.75 12.34
CA GLU A 16 6.40 -1.53 13.75
C GLU A 16 5.84 -2.65 14.66
N ILE A 17 4.59 -3.05 14.42
CA ILE A 17 3.97 -4.18 15.14
C ILE A 17 4.72 -5.48 14.88
N LEU A 18 5.12 -5.75 13.62
CA LEU A 18 5.88 -6.95 13.27
C LEU A 18 7.27 -6.95 13.94
N ARG A 19 7.94 -5.80 14.00
CA ARG A 19 9.21 -5.65 14.73
C ARG A 19 9.05 -5.90 16.23
N GLU A 20 7.96 -5.43 16.83
CA GLU A 20 7.67 -5.68 18.25
C GLU A 20 7.38 -7.17 18.52
N VAL A 21 6.73 -7.86 17.57
CA VAL A 21 6.54 -9.32 17.63
C VAL A 21 7.88 -10.06 17.52
N ASP A 22 8.77 -9.65 16.62
CA ASP A 22 10.09 -10.27 16.43
C ASP A 22 11.02 -10.08 17.63
N GLN A 23 10.89 -8.96 18.36
CA GLN A 23 11.66 -8.71 19.58
C GLN A 23 11.33 -9.71 20.69
N GLY A 24 10.17 -10.38 20.64
CA GLY A 24 9.80 -11.46 21.57
C GLY A 24 9.64 -11.05 23.03
N LYS A 25 9.66 -9.75 23.35
CA LYS A 25 9.62 -9.21 24.71
C LYS A 25 8.21 -9.17 25.33
N SER A 26 7.17 -9.26 24.50
CA SER A 26 5.78 -9.15 24.92
C SER A 26 4.94 -10.25 24.29
N SER A 27 3.88 -10.67 24.99
CA SER A 27 2.95 -11.66 24.44
C SER A 27 2.19 -11.07 23.25
N LYS A 28 1.83 -11.91 22.26
CA LYS A 28 1.00 -11.50 21.12
C LYS A 28 -0.29 -10.82 21.55
N TYR A 29 -0.85 -11.23 22.68
CA TYR A 29 -2.05 -10.61 23.26
C TYR A 29 -1.79 -9.20 23.79
N GLU A 30 -0.65 -8.97 24.43
CA GLU A 30 -0.27 -7.66 24.96
C GLU A 30 0.04 -6.68 23.83
N ILE A 31 0.73 -7.13 22.78
CA ILE A 31 1.01 -6.33 21.58
C ILE A 31 -0.31 -5.95 20.90
N ALA A 32 -1.22 -6.91 20.73
CA ALA A 32 -2.55 -6.63 20.17
C ALA A 32 -3.33 -5.61 21.01
N ARG A 33 -3.29 -5.73 22.34
CA ARG A 33 -3.93 -4.77 23.27
C ARG A 33 -3.30 -3.38 23.21
N LYS A 34 -1.96 -3.30 23.15
CA LYS A 34 -1.19 -2.04 23.06
C LYS A 34 -1.55 -1.26 21.80
N HIS A 35 -1.66 -1.94 20.67
CA HIS A 35 -2.00 -1.33 19.39
C HIS A 35 -3.52 -1.23 19.14
N SER A 36 -4.36 -1.68 20.08
CA SER A 36 -5.83 -1.74 19.94
C SER A 36 -6.32 -2.58 18.74
N ILE A 37 -5.60 -3.66 18.47
CA ILE A 37 -5.82 -4.57 17.33
C ILE A 37 -6.40 -5.89 17.86
N SER A 38 -7.22 -6.56 17.04
CA SER A 38 -7.67 -7.91 17.38
C SER A 38 -6.54 -8.95 17.23
N PRO A 39 -6.50 -10.02 18.05
CA PRO A 39 -5.51 -11.09 17.89
C PRO A 39 -5.53 -11.76 16.50
N SER A 40 -6.69 -11.80 15.84
CA SER A 40 -6.85 -12.33 14.48
C SER A 40 -6.20 -11.43 13.41
N MET A 41 -6.25 -10.10 13.58
CA MET A 41 -5.54 -9.15 12.73
C MET A 41 -4.02 -9.30 12.88
N LEU A 42 -3.51 -9.41 14.11
CA LEU A 42 -2.09 -9.64 14.35
C LEU A 42 -1.60 -10.93 13.67
N SER A 43 -2.38 -12.00 13.77
CA SER A 43 -2.09 -13.26 13.08
C SER A 43 -2.06 -13.11 11.55
N THR A 44 -2.94 -12.26 11.01
CA THR A 44 -2.97 -11.94 9.57
C THR A 44 -1.74 -11.13 9.16
N TYR A 45 -1.25 -10.21 10.00
CA TYR A 45 -0.03 -9.45 9.74
C TYR A 45 1.21 -10.33 9.72
N VAL A 46 1.32 -11.26 10.68
CA VAL A 46 2.41 -12.25 10.69
C VAL A 46 2.40 -13.10 9.42
N ARG A 47 1.22 -13.57 8.97
CA ARG A 47 1.11 -14.35 7.73
C ARG A 47 1.52 -13.55 6.49
N ASN A 48 1.18 -12.26 6.44
CA ASN A 48 1.44 -11.39 5.29
C ASN A 48 2.73 -10.55 5.46
N ARG A 49 3.62 -10.94 6.38
CA ARG A 49 4.84 -10.22 6.75
C ARG A 49 5.68 -9.82 5.54
N THR A 50 6.01 -10.79 4.69
CA THR A 50 6.89 -10.58 3.53
C THR A 50 6.34 -9.52 2.58
N ALA A 51 5.03 -9.54 2.33
CA ALA A 51 4.39 -8.53 1.50
C ALA A 51 4.43 -7.13 2.15
N ILE A 52 4.24 -7.05 3.46
CA ILE A 52 4.28 -5.77 4.20
C ILE A 52 5.70 -5.20 4.20
N GLU A 53 6.72 -6.01 4.49
CA GLU A 53 8.14 -5.61 4.49
C GLU A 53 8.58 -5.16 3.09
N ASN A 54 8.35 -5.97 2.05
CA ASN A 54 8.71 -5.60 0.67
C ASN A 54 8.07 -4.27 0.24
N THR A 55 6.81 -4.02 0.63
CA THR A 55 6.12 -2.77 0.27
C THR A 55 6.59 -1.56 1.07
N TYR A 56 7.14 -1.78 2.27
CA TYR A 56 7.77 -0.73 3.06
C TYR A 56 9.14 -0.37 2.50
N GLU A 57 9.95 -1.38 2.15
CA GLU A 57 11.28 -1.21 1.54
C GLU A 57 11.24 -0.60 0.15
N ALA A 58 10.21 -0.91 -0.64
CA ALA A 58 10.01 -0.28 -1.95
C ALA A 58 9.71 1.23 -1.86
N GLU A 59 9.49 1.78 -0.65
CA GLU A 59 9.21 3.21 -0.34
C GLU A 59 8.13 3.89 -1.20
N ASP A 60 7.34 3.12 -1.94
CA ASP A 60 6.51 3.56 -3.07
C ASP A 60 5.51 4.67 -2.67
N PHE A 61 5.18 4.78 -1.37
CA PHE A 61 4.28 5.80 -0.80
C PHE A 61 4.66 6.26 0.63
N GLY A 62 5.92 6.16 1.03
CA GLY A 62 6.40 6.64 2.34
C GLY A 62 5.68 6.02 3.55
N GLY A 63 5.21 4.76 3.43
CA GLY A 63 4.56 4.02 4.50
C GLY A 63 3.15 4.48 4.90
N SER A 64 2.65 5.58 4.34
CA SER A 64 1.30 6.15 4.61
C SER A 64 0.15 5.31 4.05
N ARG A 65 0.46 4.41 3.12
CA ARG A 65 -0.50 3.54 2.45
C ARG A 65 -1.09 2.54 3.45
N LYS A 66 -2.41 2.32 3.40
CA LYS A 66 -3.11 1.33 4.26
C LYS A 66 -3.38 0.00 3.56
N ARG A 67 -3.50 0.03 2.22
CA ARG A 67 -3.86 -1.11 1.37
C ARG A 67 -2.76 -1.40 0.35
N LEU A 68 -2.32 -2.65 0.28
CA LEU A 68 -1.30 -3.14 -0.66
C LEU A 68 -1.88 -3.47 -2.05
N ARG A 69 -2.76 -2.61 -2.58
CA ARG A 69 -3.39 -2.87 -3.88
C ARG A 69 -2.38 -2.68 -5.00
N THR A 70 -2.12 -3.71 -5.79
CA THR A 70 -1.27 -3.61 -6.97
C THR A 70 -2.03 -3.01 -8.15
N ALA A 71 -1.26 -2.41 -9.07
CA ALA A 71 -1.75 -1.97 -10.37
C ALA A 71 -2.37 -3.15 -11.13
N LYS A 72 -3.44 -2.91 -11.89
CA LYS A 72 -4.04 -3.98 -12.72
C LYS A 72 -3.18 -4.23 -13.96
N PHE A 73 -2.53 -3.18 -14.47
CA PHE A 73 -1.66 -3.22 -15.65
C PHE A 73 -0.39 -2.43 -15.34
N PRO A 74 0.60 -3.04 -14.67
CA PRO A 74 1.75 -2.30 -14.13
C PRO A 74 2.60 -1.62 -15.22
N GLU A 75 2.81 -2.26 -16.36
CA GLU A 75 3.60 -1.71 -17.47
C GLU A 75 2.90 -0.50 -18.12
N LEU A 76 1.60 -0.63 -18.39
CA LEU A 76 0.77 0.44 -18.93
C LEU A 76 0.71 1.64 -17.97
N GLU A 77 0.43 1.39 -16.70
CA GLU A 77 0.36 2.43 -15.67
C GLU A 77 1.72 3.13 -15.51
N SER A 78 2.83 2.40 -15.60
CA SER A 78 4.19 2.98 -15.54
C SER A 78 4.48 3.91 -16.71
N ALA A 79 4.19 3.48 -17.95
CA ALA A 79 4.35 4.31 -19.15
C ALA A 79 3.47 5.57 -19.08
N LEU A 80 2.24 5.43 -18.57
CA LEU A 80 1.32 6.54 -18.39
C LEU A 80 1.82 7.54 -17.33
N ILE A 81 2.38 7.06 -16.21
CA ILE A 81 2.95 7.91 -15.17
C ILE A 81 4.12 8.73 -15.71
N ILE A 82 5.01 8.14 -16.52
CA ILE A 82 6.12 8.85 -17.16
C ILE A 82 5.59 9.99 -18.02
N TRP A 83 4.63 9.69 -18.90
CA TRP A 83 4.01 10.70 -19.76
C TRP A 83 3.30 11.82 -18.96
N VAL A 84 2.57 11.47 -17.89
CA VAL A 84 1.92 12.48 -17.03
C VAL A 84 2.96 13.40 -16.36
N LYS A 85 4.09 12.85 -15.91
CA LYS A 85 5.18 13.64 -15.33
C LYS A 85 5.78 14.61 -16.35
N GLU A 86 6.00 14.18 -17.58
CA GLU A 86 6.49 15.02 -18.68
C GLU A 86 5.52 16.18 -18.97
N MET A 87 4.23 15.89 -19.09
CA MET A 87 3.20 16.91 -19.35
C MET A 87 3.07 17.91 -18.20
N ARG A 88 3.21 17.45 -16.94
CA ARG A 88 3.25 18.34 -15.77
C ARG A 88 4.50 19.21 -15.75
N ALA A 89 5.66 18.68 -16.16
CA ALA A 89 6.89 19.47 -16.30
C ALA A 89 6.74 20.58 -17.35
N GLN A 90 5.91 20.35 -18.37
CA GLN A 90 5.56 21.35 -19.38
C GLN A 90 4.43 22.31 -18.94
N SER A 91 3.99 22.23 -17.68
CA SER A 91 2.88 23.03 -17.12
C SER A 91 1.54 22.86 -17.88
N ILE A 92 1.32 21.73 -18.54
CA ILE A 92 0.09 21.45 -19.27
C ILE A 92 -0.96 20.94 -18.29
N ALA A 93 -2.15 21.57 -18.28
CA ALA A 93 -3.29 21.11 -17.50
C ALA A 93 -3.84 19.80 -18.09
N LEU A 94 -3.60 18.68 -17.40
CA LEU A 94 -4.12 17.38 -17.78
C LEU A 94 -5.51 17.15 -17.16
N SER A 95 -6.49 16.95 -18.02
CA SER A 95 -7.83 16.50 -17.62
C SER A 95 -7.92 14.97 -17.68
N GLY A 96 -8.78 14.38 -16.84
CA GLY A 96 -9.00 12.93 -16.79
C GLY A 96 -9.29 12.26 -18.14
N PRO A 97 -10.14 12.84 -19.02
CA PRO A 97 -10.39 12.29 -20.35
C PRO A 97 -9.15 12.25 -21.26
N ILE A 98 -8.23 13.22 -21.12
CA ILE A 98 -6.99 13.26 -21.92
C ILE A 98 -6.08 12.09 -21.51
N ILE A 99 -5.96 11.86 -20.20
CA ILE A 99 -5.20 10.73 -19.65
C ILE A 99 -5.80 9.40 -20.11
N MET A 100 -7.13 9.28 -20.12
CA MET A 100 -7.83 8.08 -20.59
C MET A 100 -7.59 7.82 -22.08
N ALA A 101 -7.66 8.84 -22.94
CA ALA A 101 -7.37 8.72 -24.35
C ALA A 101 -5.92 8.26 -24.60
N LYS A 102 -4.97 8.79 -23.82
CA LYS A 102 -3.57 8.36 -23.89
C LYS A 102 -3.39 6.91 -23.42
N ALA A 103 -4.05 6.50 -22.34
CA ALA A 103 -4.02 5.13 -21.85
C ALA A 103 -4.58 4.14 -22.91
N ALA A 104 -5.67 4.51 -23.59
CA ALA A 104 -6.21 3.72 -24.70
C ALA A 104 -5.22 3.61 -25.87
N ASN A 105 -4.52 4.70 -26.20
CA ASN A 105 -3.49 4.68 -27.24
C ASN A 105 -2.31 3.76 -26.88
N PHE A 106 -1.88 3.76 -25.62
CA PHE A 106 -0.84 2.84 -25.15
C PHE A 106 -1.31 1.39 -25.14
N ALA A 107 -2.57 1.13 -24.76
CA ALA A 107 -3.15 -0.22 -24.78
C ALA A 107 -3.30 -0.79 -26.21
N LEU A 108 -3.50 0.07 -27.22
CA LEU A 108 -3.62 -0.34 -28.63
C LEU A 108 -2.27 -0.59 -29.31
N ARG A 109 -1.17 -0.12 -28.72
CA ARG A 109 0.20 -0.22 -29.27
C ARG A 109 1.00 -1.38 -28.67
N HIS A 110 0.37 -2.16 -27.82
CA HIS A 110 0.95 -3.30 -27.10
C HIS A 110 0.24 -4.59 -27.49
#